data_AF-A0A918G7E7-F1
#
_entry.id   AF-A0A918G7E7-F1
#
_cell.length_a   1.000
_cell.length_b   1.000
_cell.length_c   1.000
_cell.angle_alpha   90.00
_cell.angle_beta   90.00
_cell.angle_gamma   90.00
#
_symmetry.space_group_name_H-M   'P 1'
#
loop_
_entity.id
_entity.type
_entity.pdbx_description
1 polymer ?
#
loop_
_entity_poly.entity_id
_entity_poly.type
_entity_poly.pdbx_seq_one_letter_code
_entity_poly.pdbx_strand_id
1 'polypeptide(L)'
;MLPATVLVPHGRWPLELRLTHQGTVIIAACRPVPHPAGLSLRELEVLAELSAGRTNHEIAARLFVSSRTVATHIEHILAKLDVPNRAAAASHAGAWGLEPSG
;
A
#
# COMPACT_ATOMS: atom_id res chain seq x y z
N MET A 1 -13.23 -18.37 -8.06
CA MET A 1 -12.02 -17.70 -8.57
C MET A 1 -12.29 -16.20 -8.56
N LEU A 2 -11.82 -15.49 -7.53
CA LEU A 2 -11.95 -14.03 -7.46
C LEU A 2 -10.93 -13.40 -8.43
N PRO A 3 -11.25 -12.31 -9.15
CA PRO A 3 -10.27 -11.61 -9.96
C PRO A 3 -9.16 -11.06 -9.04
N ALA A 4 -7.90 -11.21 -9.46
CA ALA A 4 -6.74 -10.65 -8.76
C ALA A 4 -6.74 -9.12 -8.92
N THR A 5 -7.42 -8.43 -8.02
CA THR A 5 -7.33 -6.98 -7.83
C THR A 5 -6.05 -6.67 -7.04
N VAL A 6 -5.16 -5.86 -7.60
CA VAL A 6 -3.95 -5.38 -6.91
C VAL A 6 -4.02 -3.86 -6.80
N LEU A 7 -3.77 -3.34 -5.58
CA LEU A 7 -3.73 -1.90 -5.32
C LEU A 7 -2.29 -1.42 -5.45
N VAL A 8 -2.03 -0.47 -6.37
CA VAL A 8 -0.69 0.09 -6.58
C VAL A 8 -0.71 1.60 -6.34
N PRO A 9 0.15 2.14 -5.47
CA PRO A 9 0.31 3.59 -5.32
C PRO A 9 1.06 4.16 -6.54
N HIS A 10 0.41 5.04 -7.33
CA HIS A 10 1.04 5.67 -8.49
C HIS A 10 0.69 7.16 -8.61
N GLY A 11 1.68 8.04 -8.44
CA GLY A 11 1.52 9.49 -8.67
C GLY A 11 0.68 10.21 -7.62
N ARG A 12 -0.61 10.50 -7.88
CA ARG A 12 -1.52 11.22 -6.97
C ARG A 12 -2.75 10.38 -6.53
N TRP A 13 -2.89 9.17 -7.06
CA TRP A 13 -4.08 8.34 -6.88
C TRP A 13 -3.68 6.86 -6.76
N PRO A 14 -4.33 6.08 -5.89
CA PRO A 14 -4.18 4.63 -5.91
C PRO A 14 -4.92 4.04 -7.11
N LEU A 15 -4.31 3.06 -7.77
CA LEU A 15 -4.88 2.36 -8.93
C LEU A 15 -5.28 0.93 -8.55
N GLU A 16 -6.52 0.55 -8.88
CA GLU A 16 -6.95 -0.83 -8.94
C GLU A 16 -6.54 -1.42 -10.29
N LEU A 17 -5.67 -2.44 -10.28
CA LEU A 17 -5.25 -3.17 -11.48
C LEU A 17 -6.09 -4.43 -11.67
N ARG A 18 -6.65 -4.58 -12.87
CA ARG A 18 -7.27 -5.83 -13.32
C ARG A 18 -6.53 -6.36 -14.54
N LEU A 19 -5.98 -7.56 -14.42
CA LEU A 19 -5.29 -8.25 -15.49
C LEU A 19 -6.24 -9.21 -16.20
N THR A 20 -6.36 -9.09 -17.52
CA THR A 20 -7.05 -10.07 -18.36
C THR A 20 -6.08 -10.61 -19.40
N HIS A 21 -6.11 -11.94 -19.61
CA HIS A 21 -5.29 -12.61 -20.60
C HIS A 21 -6.11 -12.82 -21.88
N GLN A 22 -5.66 -12.26 -22.99
CA GLN A 22 -6.25 -12.45 -24.32
C GLN A 22 -5.19 -12.97 -25.29
N GLY A 23 -5.15 -14.30 -25.49
CA GLY A 23 -4.18 -14.93 -26.38
C GLY A 23 -2.76 -14.90 -25.81
N THR A 24 -1.89 -14.02 -26.31
CA THR A 24 -0.51 -13.80 -25.80
C THR A 24 -0.36 -12.43 -25.14
N VAL A 25 -1.42 -11.62 -25.13
CA VAL A 25 -1.40 -10.24 -24.62
C VAL A 25 -2.02 -10.21 -23.22
N ILE A 26 -1.35 -9.54 -22.29
CA ILE A 26 -1.92 -9.15 -21.00
C ILE A 26 -2.47 -7.74 -21.14
N ILE A 27 -3.78 -7.59 -20.95
CA ILE A 27 -4.44 -6.29 -20.89
C ILE A 27 -4.57 -5.92 -19.41
N ALA A 28 -4.01 -4.77 -19.04
CA ALA A 28 -4.16 -4.18 -17.72
C ALA A 28 -5.16 -3.02 -17.79
N ALA A 29 -6.26 -3.12 -17.05
CA ALA A 29 -7.16 -2.00 -16.82
C ALA A 29 -6.84 -1.38 -15.45
N CYS A 30 -6.59 -0.07 -15.43
CA CYS A 30 -6.34 0.70 -14.22
C CYS A 30 -7.53 1.63 -13.95
N ARG A 31 -8.12 1.58 -12.75
CA ARG A 31 -9.11 2.59 -12.33
C ARG A 31 -8.61 3.31 -11.07
N PRO A 32 -8.67 4.65 -11.01
CA PRO A 32 -8.42 5.37 -9.77
C PRO A 32 -9.48 4.96 -8.74
N VAL A 33 -9.04 4.54 -7.56
CA VAL A 33 -9.93 4.25 -6.44
C VAL A 33 -9.81 5.34 -5.38
N PRO A 34 -10.87 5.57 -4.57
CA PRO A 34 -10.75 6.38 -3.38
C PRO A 34 -9.62 5.82 -2.50
N HIS A 35 -8.92 6.72 -1.82
CA HIS A 35 -7.89 6.32 -0.87
C HIS A 35 -8.50 5.41 0.21
N PRO A 36 -8.04 4.15 0.36
CA PRO A 36 -8.54 3.25 1.38
C PRO A 36 -8.43 3.89 2.76
N ALA A 37 -9.51 3.85 3.53
CA ALA A 37 -9.59 4.43 4.88
C ALA A 37 -9.14 5.91 4.98
N GLY A 38 -9.16 6.69 3.89
CA GLY A 38 -8.68 8.08 3.89
C GLY A 38 -7.17 8.22 4.11
N LEU A 39 -6.39 7.16 3.88
CA LEU A 39 -4.93 7.21 3.91
C LEU A 39 -4.42 8.07 2.77
N SER A 40 -3.45 8.94 3.03
CA SER A 40 -2.71 9.62 1.97
C SER A 40 -1.89 8.61 1.15
N LEU A 41 -1.47 9.00 -0.05
CA LEU A 41 -0.58 8.17 -0.86
C LEU A 41 0.69 7.79 -0.11
N ARG A 42 1.27 8.73 0.65
CA ARG A 42 2.48 8.48 1.41
C ARG A 42 2.27 7.46 2.54
N GLU A 43 1.12 7.51 3.20
CA GLU A 43 0.74 6.51 4.19
C GLU A 43 0.50 5.14 3.54
N LEU A 44 -0.06 5.08 2.32
CA LEU A 44 -0.19 3.84 1.56
C LEU A 44 1.18 3.23 1.20
N GLU A 45 2.15 4.05 0.77
CA GLU A 45 3.51 3.59 0.51
C GLU A 45 4.16 3.01 1.77
N VAL A 46 4.06 3.70 2.91
CA VAL A 46 4.57 3.19 4.19
C VAL A 46 3.86 1.90 4.61
N LEU A 47 2.54 1.82 4.44
CA LEU A 47 1.73 0.65 4.77
C LEU A 47 2.07 -0.56 3.90
N ALA A 48 2.36 -0.35 2.62
CA ALA A 48 2.83 -1.39 1.72
C ALA A 48 4.20 -1.93 2.16
N GLU A 49 5.11 -1.06 2.55
CA GLU A 49 6.42 -1.46 3.07
C GLU A 49 6.32 -2.21 4.41
N LEU A 50 5.35 -1.87 5.25
CA LEU A 50 5.03 -2.60 6.48
C LEU A 50 4.53 -4.02 6.20
N SER A 51 3.74 -4.22 5.14
CA SER A 51 3.24 -5.56 4.76
C SER A 51 4.38 -6.51 4.39
N ALA A 52 5.46 -5.97 3.84
CA ALA A 52 6.71 -6.69 3.59
C ALA A 52 7.59 -6.93 4.83
N GLY A 53 7.14 -6.56 6.03
CA GLY A 53 7.84 -6.82 7.29
C GLY A 53 9.03 -5.89 7.58
N ARG A 54 9.20 -4.80 6.82
CA ARG A 54 10.36 -3.91 6.92
C ARG A 54 10.35 -3.08 8.21
N THR A 55 11.53 -2.80 8.74
CA THR A 55 11.77 -1.90 9.89
C THR A 55 11.65 -0.44 9.47
N ASN A 56 11.40 0.48 10.41
CA ASN A 56 11.30 1.91 10.09
C ASN A 56 12.56 2.46 9.39
N HIS A 57 13.73 1.90 9.69
CA HIS A 57 14.99 2.27 9.06
C HIS A 57 15.07 1.82 7.59
N GLU A 58 14.63 0.59 7.28
CA GLU A 58 14.58 0.09 5.90
C GLU A 58 13.55 0.87 5.06
N ILE A 59 12.37 1.15 5.65
CA ILE A 59 11.34 1.96 5.02
C ILE A 59 11.87 3.37 4.74
N ALA A 60 12.54 3.99 5.72
CA ALA A 60 13.14 5.30 5.59
C ALA A 60 14.15 5.36 4.44
N ALA A 61 15.02 4.34 4.32
CA ALA A 61 15.98 4.23 3.24
C ALA A 61 15.32 4.08 1.86
N ARG A 62 14.31 3.22 1.72
CA ARG A 62 13.58 3.00 0.46
C ARG A 62 12.78 4.21 0.02
N LEU A 63 12.21 4.91 0.98
CA LEU A 63 11.32 6.02 0.74
C LEU A 63 12.01 7.39 0.81
N PHE A 64 13.33 7.43 1.01
CA PHE A 64 14.16 8.64 1.09
C PHE A 64 13.67 9.66 2.14
N VAL A 65 13.31 9.17 3.34
CA VAL A 65 12.89 10.00 4.50
C VAL A 65 13.59 9.54 5.77
N SER A 66 13.36 10.23 6.89
CA SER A 66 13.91 9.81 8.18
C SER A 66 13.07 8.70 8.83
N SER A 67 13.69 7.85 9.66
CA SER A 67 12.97 6.85 10.47
C SER A 67 11.93 7.48 11.40
N ARG A 68 12.15 8.72 11.85
CA ARG A 68 11.18 9.50 12.63
C ARG A 68 9.96 9.85 11.79
N THR A 69 10.15 10.30 10.56
CA THR A 69 9.07 10.57 9.60
C THR A 69 8.24 9.32 9.35
N VAL A 70 8.89 8.16 9.18
CA VAL A 70 8.19 6.87 9.06
C VAL A 70 7.37 6.57 10.31
N ALA A 71 7.93 6.73 11.51
CA ALA A 71 7.19 6.51 12.76
C ALA A 71 5.91 7.37 12.84
N THR A 72 6.00 8.66 12.48
CA THR A 72 4.84 9.56 12.43
C THR A 72 3.79 9.09 11.41
N HIS A 73 4.21 8.64 10.22
CA HIS A 73 3.27 8.05 9.26
C HIS A 73 2.58 6.80 9.83
N ILE A 74 3.31 5.94 10.53
CA ILE A 74 2.73 4.74 11.17
C ILE A 74 1.70 5.15 12.22
N GLU A 75 1.99 6.12 13.08
CA GLU A 75 1.03 6.63 14.07
C GLU A 75 -0.28 7.10 13.41
N HIS A 76 -0.19 7.86 12.31
CA HIS A 76 -1.37 8.31 11.56
C HIS A 76 -2.12 7.15 10.89
N ILE A 77 -1.40 6.15 10.35
CA ILE A 77 -2.00 4.95 9.78
C ILE A 77 -2.80 4.20 10.85
N LEU A 78 -2.20 3.95 12.01
CA LEU A 78 -2.86 3.25 13.12
C LEU A 78 -4.15 3.98 13.54
N ALA A 79 -4.09 5.30 13.64
CA ALA A 79 -5.27 6.11 13.98
C ALA A 79 -6.36 6.06 12.90
N LYS A 80 -6.00 6.15 11.61
CA LYS A 80 -6.96 6.11 10.50
C LYS A 80 -7.59 4.74 10.27
N LEU A 81 -6.84 3.67 10.56
CA LEU A 81 -7.33 2.30 10.47
C LEU A 81 -8.05 1.82 11.73
N ASP A 82 -7.97 2.58 12.83
CA ASP A 82 -8.45 2.21 14.16
C ASP A 82 -7.88 0.85 14.62
N VAL A 83 -6.55 0.69 14.51
CA VAL A 83 -5.85 -0.54 14.87
C VAL A 83 -4.74 -0.31 15.90
N PRO A 84 -4.49 -1.28 16.80
CA PRO A 84 -3.66 -1.04 17.97
C PRO A 84 -2.15 -1.09 17.68
N ASN A 85 -1.72 -1.70 16.58
CA ASN A 85 -0.29 -1.91 16.32
C ASN A 85 0.03 -2.13 14.84
N ARG A 86 1.34 -2.05 14.55
CA ARG A 86 1.89 -2.21 13.19
C ARG A 86 1.54 -3.53 12.52
N ALA A 87 1.39 -4.63 13.27
CA ALA A 87 1.08 -5.94 12.71
C ALA A 87 -0.39 -6.00 12.26
N ALA A 88 -1.30 -5.40 13.03
CA ALA A 88 -2.70 -5.24 12.65
C ALA A 88 -2.85 -4.35 11.40
N ALA A 89 -2.05 -3.28 11.28
CA ALA A 89 -2.00 -2.47 10.06
C ALA A 89 -1.47 -3.27 8.85
N ALA A 90 -0.36 -3.99 9.01
CA ALA A 90 0.20 -4.84 7.95
C ALA A 90 -0.81 -5.91 7.45
N SER A 91 -1.62 -6.47 8.35
CA SER A 91 -2.70 -7.39 7.98
C SER A 91 -3.77 -6.76 7.08
N HIS A 92 -4.14 -5.49 7.33
CA HIS A 92 -5.06 -4.75 6.45
C HIS A 92 -4.48 -4.55 5.06
N ALA A 93 -3.19 -4.22 4.96
CA ALA A 93 -2.51 -4.08 3.68
C ALA A 93 -2.57 -5.37 2.85
N GLY A 94 -2.30 -6.52 3.48
CA GLY A 94 -2.41 -7.83 2.84
C GLY A 94 -3.83 -8.15 2.38
N ALA A 95 -4.85 -7.83 3.19
CA ALA A 95 -6.25 -8.00 2.81
C ALA A 95 -6.67 -7.14 1.61
N TRP A 96 -6.01 -6.00 1.38
CA TRP A 96 -6.22 -5.14 0.22
C TRP A 96 -5.38 -5.52 -1.00
N GLY A 97 -4.50 -6.51 -0.89
CA GLY A 97 -3.51 -6.82 -1.94
C GLY A 97 -2.57 -5.64 -2.21
N LEU A 98 -2.24 -4.87 -1.17
CA LEU A 98 -1.33 -3.74 -1.25
C LEU A 98 0.11 -4.22 -1.13
N GLU A 99 0.85 -4.09 -2.22
CA GLU A 99 2.24 -4.54 -2.36
C GLU A 99 3.20 -3.33 -2.39
N PRO A 100 4.42 -3.46 -1.84
CA PRO A 100 5.42 -2.40 -1.95
C PRO A 100 5.78 -2.13 -3.40
N SER A 101 5.91 -0.85 -3.75
CA SER A 101 6.46 -0.47 -5.04
C SER A 101 7.96 -0.76 -5.06
N GLY A 102 8.41 -1.50 -6.08
CA GLY A 102 9.78 -1.98 -6.25
C GLY A 102 10.81 -0.87 -6.25
#